data_AF-A0A836FUN7-F1
#
_entry.id   AF-A0A836FUN7-F1
#
_cell.length_a   1.000
_cell.length_b   1.000
_cell.length_c   1.000
_cell.angle_alpha   90.00
_cell.angle_beta   90.00
_cell.angle_gamma   90.00
#
_symmetry.space_group_name_H-M   'P 1'
#
loop_
_entity.id
_entity.type
_entity.pdbx_description
1 polymer ?
#
loop_
_entity_poly.entity_id
_entity_poly.type
_entity_poly.pdbx_seq_one_letter_code
_entity_poly.pdbx_strand_id
1 'polypeptide(L)'
;MLCANESHAFKIRNKHGNTSITFIMVNYKIHKDKIMHLIRTLRHLHLEITKTGRQINNIYCLQLLLELAVHFTIVTSSIYCLYLTYSGQLRMVSNEKIIALAIWASIYSIKIILMNALCTSVSSEAYKTGEIIQSFEASLIDDDMREEIHQFTQQIMLRSLNFTAFGFFSINNSLTGKFFATVTTYVVILIQINFVPNTIRTTK
;
A
#
# COMPACT_ATOMS: atom_id res chain seq x y z
N MET A 1 3.53 -26.05 76.98
CA MET A 1 2.32 -25.83 76.14
C MET A 1 2.64 -24.83 75.02
N LEU A 2 3.57 -25.13 74.08
CA LEU A 2 3.98 -24.16 73.05
C LEU A 2 4.56 -24.77 71.74
N CYS A 3 4.34 -26.06 71.45
CA CYS A 3 4.80 -26.67 70.18
C CYS A 3 3.69 -26.84 69.12
N ALA A 4 2.46 -26.43 69.39
CA ALA A 4 1.34 -26.58 68.45
C ALA A 4 1.15 -25.40 67.46
N ASN A 5 1.85 -24.27 67.65
CA ASN A 5 1.57 -23.03 66.93
C ASN A 5 2.44 -22.79 65.68
N GLU A 6 3.68 -23.29 65.67
CA GLU A 6 4.64 -23.11 64.56
C GLU A 6 4.20 -23.85 63.27
N SER A 7 3.68 -25.08 63.42
CA SER A 7 3.20 -25.89 62.28
C SER A 7 1.96 -25.29 61.60
N HIS A 8 1.06 -24.71 62.40
CA HIS A 8 -0.12 -24.02 61.87
C HIS A 8 0.25 -22.70 61.16
N ALA A 9 1.16 -21.91 61.73
CA ALA A 9 1.65 -20.68 61.11
C ALA A 9 2.40 -20.95 59.78
N PHE A 10 3.24 -21.99 59.72
CA PHE A 10 3.91 -22.40 58.49
C PHE A 10 2.92 -22.89 57.41
N LYS A 11 1.91 -23.67 57.80
CA LYS A 11 0.86 -24.16 56.89
C LYS A 11 -0.01 -23.02 56.35
N ILE A 12 -0.30 -22.00 57.16
CA ILE A 12 -1.03 -20.80 56.73
C ILE A 12 -0.17 -19.94 55.78
N ARG A 13 1.13 -19.77 56.07
CA ARG A 13 2.06 -19.03 55.21
C ARG A 13 2.26 -19.69 53.84
N ASN A 14 2.38 -21.02 53.82
CA ASN A 14 2.50 -21.81 52.59
C ASN A 14 1.17 -21.80 51.79
N LYS A 15 0.02 -21.88 52.47
CA LYS A 15 -1.30 -21.72 51.84
C LYS A 15 -1.49 -20.33 51.22
N HIS A 16 -1.05 -19.27 51.90
CA HIS A 16 -1.10 -17.91 51.38
C HIS A 16 -0.17 -17.73 50.16
N GLY A 17 1.06 -18.24 50.22
CA GLY A 17 1.99 -18.25 49.07
C GLY A 17 1.46 -19.00 47.85
N ASN A 18 0.87 -20.19 48.04
CA ASN A 18 0.24 -20.95 46.97
C ASN A 18 -0.98 -20.23 46.39
N THR A 19 -1.75 -19.52 47.23
CA THR A 19 -2.89 -18.71 46.80
C THR A 19 -2.42 -17.54 45.94
N SER A 20 -1.38 -16.81 46.36
CA SER A 20 -0.78 -15.72 45.57
C SER A 20 -0.21 -16.20 44.24
N ILE A 21 0.50 -17.34 44.22
CA ILE A 21 1.01 -17.95 42.98
C ILE A 21 -0.13 -18.34 42.04
N THR A 22 -1.23 -18.88 42.59
CA THR A 22 -2.43 -19.24 41.80
C THR A 22 -3.09 -18.00 41.20
N PHE A 23 -3.21 -16.90 41.96
CA PHE A 23 -3.73 -15.63 41.45
C PHE A 23 -2.85 -15.05 40.33
N ILE A 24 -1.52 -15.10 40.47
CA ILE A 24 -0.58 -14.65 39.44
C ILE A 24 -0.72 -15.49 38.16
N MET A 25 -0.79 -16.82 38.29
CA MET A 25 -1.00 -17.73 37.15
C MET A 25 -2.34 -17.49 36.45
N VAL A 26 -3.42 -17.27 37.20
CA VAL A 26 -4.74 -16.98 36.64
C VAL A 26 -4.72 -15.65 35.89
N ASN A 27 -4.11 -14.61 36.47
CA ASN A 27 -4.00 -13.30 35.82
C ASN A 27 -3.12 -13.36 34.55
N TYR A 28 -2.00 -14.09 34.60
CA TYR A 28 -1.16 -14.35 33.44
C TYR A 28 -1.93 -15.08 32.34
N LYS A 29 -2.67 -16.15 32.69
CA LYS A 29 -3.47 -16.92 31.74
C LYS A 29 -4.56 -16.08 31.07
N ILE A 30 -5.30 -15.28 31.84
CA ILE A 30 -6.30 -14.34 31.30
C ILE A 30 -5.65 -13.34 30.33
N HIS A 31 -4.47 -12.83 30.66
CA HIS A 31 -3.75 -11.89 29.80
C HIS A 31 -3.25 -12.57 28.51
N LYS A 32 -2.69 -13.79 28.63
CA LYS A 32 -2.29 -14.61 27.48
C LYS A 32 -3.45 -14.88 26.54
N ASP A 33 -4.60 -15.33 27.06
CA ASP A 33 -5.79 -15.65 26.26
C ASP A 33 -6.31 -14.41 25.50
N LYS A 34 -6.28 -13.23 26.13
CA LYS A 34 -6.64 -11.96 25.47
C LYS A 34 -5.69 -11.61 24.33
N ILE A 35 -4.38 -11.69 24.55
CA ILE A 35 -3.39 -11.40 23.50
C ILE A 35 -3.53 -12.42 22.36
N MET A 36 -3.67 -13.70 22.68
CA MET A 36 -3.86 -14.77 21.71
C MET A 36 -5.07 -14.51 20.82
N HIS A 37 -6.20 -14.15 21.43
CA HIS A 37 -7.41 -13.81 20.69
C HIS A 37 -7.19 -12.58 19.80
N LEU A 38 -6.47 -11.55 20.27
CA LEU A 38 -6.16 -10.37 19.47
C LEU A 38 -5.29 -10.73 18.25
N ILE A 39 -4.24 -11.51 18.42
CA ILE A 39 -3.35 -11.96 17.33
C ILE A 39 -4.15 -12.74 16.28
N ARG A 40 -5.00 -13.66 16.72
CA ARG A 40 -5.88 -14.43 15.81
C ARG A 40 -6.83 -13.53 15.04
N THR A 41 -7.46 -12.56 15.71
CA THR A 41 -8.33 -11.58 15.05
C THR A 41 -7.56 -10.75 14.01
N LEU A 42 -6.37 -10.26 14.36
CA LEU A 42 -5.53 -9.48 13.45
C LEU A 42 -5.08 -10.31 12.24
N ARG A 43 -4.72 -11.59 12.45
CA ARG A 43 -4.37 -12.52 11.37
C ARG A 43 -5.51 -12.72 10.39
N HIS A 44 -6.73 -12.95 10.91
CA HIS A 44 -7.93 -13.09 10.09
C HIS A 44 -8.27 -11.81 9.33
N LEU A 45 -8.20 -10.65 9.99
CA LEU A 45 -8.44 -9.35 9.36
C LEU A 45 -7.45 -9.10 8.22
N HIS A 46 -6.16 -9.30 8.47
CA HIS A 46 -5.12 -9.15 7.46
C HIS A 46 -5.32 -10.12 6.29
N LEU A 47 -5.77 -11.35 6.54
CA LEU A 47 -6.10 -12.31 5.50
C LEU A 47 -7.20 -11.78 4.57
N GLU A 48 -8.30 -11.32 5.14
CA GLU A 48 -9.46 -10.83 4.38
C GLU A 48 -9.13 -9.55 3.61
N ILE A 49 -8.41 -8.60 4.20
CA ILE A 49 -7.98 -7.36 3.52
C ILE A 49 -7.06 -7.70 2.34
N THR A 50 -6.04 -8.53 2.55
CA THR A 50 -5.08 -8.91 1.51
C THR A 50 -5.76 -9.72 0.39
N LYS A 51 -6.67 -10.63 0.73
CA LYS A 51 -7.48 -11.39 -0.23
C LYS A 51 -8.35 -10.46 -1.07
N THR A 52 -9.05 -9.52 -0.43
CA THR A 52 -9.89 -8.53 -1.10
C THR A 52 -9.05 -7.64 -2.02
N GLY A 53 -7.90 -7.13 -1.54
CA GLY A 53 -6.99 -6.33 -2.35
C GLY A 53 -6.48 -7.08 -3.58
N ARG A 54 -6.17 -8.38 -3.44
CA ARG A 54 -5.76 -9.23 -4.57
C ARG A 54 -6.90 -9.49 -5.55
N GLN A 55 -8.12 -9.68 -5.08
CA GLN A 55 -9.30 -9.83 -5.94
C GLN A 55 -9.60 -8.55 -6.72
N ILE A 56 -9.54 -7.39 -6.06
CA ILE A 56 -9.66 -6.08 -6.71
C ILE A 56 -8.57 -5.94 -7.79
N ASN A 57 -7.30 -6.22 -7.45
CA ASN A 57 -6.23 -6.17 -8.42
C ASN A 57 -6.52 -7.10 -9.61
N ASN A 58 -6.94 -8.34 -9.40
CA ASN A 58 -7.21 -9.29 -10.48
C ASN A 58 -8.39 -8.88 -11.38
N ILE A 59 -9.47 -8.35 -10.80
CA ILE A 59 -10.66 -7.92 -11.56
C ILE A 59 -10.36 -6.65 -12.36
N TYR A 60 -9.68 -5.68 -11.74
CA TYR A 60 -9.46 -4.36 -12.34
C TYR A 60 -8.12 -4.22 -13.04
N CYS A 61 -7.24 -5.24 -13.02
CA CYS A 61 -5.89 -5.11 -13.58
C CYS A 61 -5.88 -4.70 -15.06
N LEU A 62 -6.75 -5.30 -15.89
CA LEU A 62 -6.89 -4.97 -17.29
C LEU A 62 -7.54 -3.59 -17.47
N GLN A 63 -8.57 -3.30 -16.67
CA GLN A 63 -9.24 -2.01 -16.67
C GLN A 63 -8.26 -0.87 -16.38
N LEU A 64 -7.39 -1.04 -15.37
CA LEU A 64 -6.37 -0.07 -14.98
C LEU A 64 -5.30 0.11 -16.06
N LEU A 65 -4.93 -0.97 -16.75
CA LEU A 65 -3.99 -0.89 -17.87
C LEU A 65 -4.56 -0.04 -19.01
N LEU A 66 -5.79 -0.33 -19.43
CA LEU A 66 -6.48 0.42 -20.49
C LEU A 66 -6.71 1.87 -20.07
N GLU A 67 -7.12 2.07 -18.82
CA GLU A 67 -7.31 3.39 -18.26
C GLU A 67 -6.01 4.20 -18.27
N LEU A 68 -4.88 3.62 -17.89
CA LEU A 68 -3.58 4.29 -17.95
C LEU A 68 -3.19 4.67 -19.38
N ALA A 69 -3.47 3.82 -20.36
CA ALA A 69 -3.22 4.11 -21.78
C ALA A 69 -4.08 5.28 -22.30
N VAL A 70 -5.35 5.33 -21.89
CA VAL A 70 -6.24 6.46 -22.20
C VAL A 70 -5.72 7.74 -21.55
N HIS A 71 -5.37 7.70 -20.27
CA HIS A 71 -4.81 8.87 -19.59
C HIS A 71 -3.50 9.34 -20.23
N PHE A 72 -2.62 8.40 -20.60
CA PHE A 72 -1.38 8.71 -21.31
C PHE A 72 -1.67 9.49 -22.60
N THR A 73 -2.63 9.01 -23.39
CA THR A 73 -3.02 9.63 -24.65
C THR A 73 -3.61 11.03 -24.43
N ILE A 74 -4.50 11.19 -23.44
CA ILE A 74 -5.14 12.47 -23.14
C ILE A 74 -4.11 13.48 -22.63
N VAL A 75 -3.25 13.12 -21.68
CA VAL A 75 -2.24 14.02 -21.11
C VAL A 75 -1.23 14.44 -22.18
N THR A 76 -0.70 13.48 -22.95
CA THR A 76 0.26 13.75 -24.04
C THR A 76 -0.36 14.67 -25.10
N SER A 77 -1.58 14.36 -25.56
CA SER A 77 -2.27 15.17 -26.58
C SER A 77 -2.59 16.56 -26.05
N SER A 78 -3.01 16.68 -24.79
CA SER A 78 -3.31 17.97 -24.15
C SER A 78 -2.08 18.86 -24.08
N ILE A 79 -0.95 18.33 -23.59
CA ILE A 79 0.31 19.09 -23.50
C ILE A 79 0.79 19.50 -24.88
N TYR A 80 0.72 18.61 -25.86
CA TYR A 80 1.11 18.92 -27.24
C TYR A 80 0.23 20.01 -27.86
N CYS A 81 -1.09 19.95 -27.68
CA CYS A 81 -2.01 21.00 -28.13
C CYS A 81 -1.76 22.36 -27.44
N LEU A 82 -1.43 22.35 -26.14
CA LEU A 82 -1.02 23.57 -25.42
C LEU A 82 0.25 24.16 -26.04
N TYR A 83 1.25 23.33 -26.37
CA TYR A 83 2.46 23.77 -27.07
C TYR A 83 2.17 24.36 -28.46
N LEU A 84 1.32 23.71 -29.27
CA LEU A 84 0.93 24.22 -30.60
C LEU A 84 0.22 25.57 -30.53
N THR A 85 -0.59 25.76 -29.49
CA THR A 85 -1.29 27.04 -29.27
C THR A 85 -0.31 28.13 -28.84
N TYR A 86 0.61 27.81 -27.91
CA TYR A 86 1.63 28.74 -27.44
C TYR A 86 2.63 29.14 -28.53
N SER A 87 3.02 28.21 -29.41
CA SER A 87 3.91 28.46 -30.55
C SER A 87 3.25 29.25 -31.69
N GLY A 88 1.96 29.60 -31.57
CA GLY A 88 1.23 30.37 -32.57
C GLY A 88 0.85 29.60 -33.84
N GLN A 89 1.14 28.28 -33.89
CA GLN A 89 0.76 27.42 -35.00
C GLN A 89 -0.75 27.17 -35.05
N LEU A 90 -1.43 27.22 -33.89
CA LEU A 90 -2.87 27.04 -33.76
C LEU A 90 -3.56 28.40 -33.53
N ARG A 91 -3.74 29.17 -34.60
CA ARG A 91 -4.16 30.59 -34.59
C ARG A 91 -5.63 30.87 -34.20
N MET A 92 -6.45 29.84 -33.99
CA MET A 92 -7.92 29.95 -33.85
C MET A 92 -8.47 29.23 -32.59
N VAL A 93 -7.67 29.11 -31.53
CA VAL A 93 -8.15 28.52 -30.26
C VAL A 93 -8.48 29.61 -29.25
N SER A 94 -9.73 29.61 -28.77
CA SER A 94 -10.17 30.50 -27.69
C SER A 94 -9.42 30.19 -26.38
N ASN A 95 -9.10 31.23 -25.60
CA ASN A 95 -8.50 31.12 -24.27
C ASN A 95 -9.28 30.16 -23.35
N GLU A 96 -10.61 30.13 -23.47
CA GLU A 96 -11.46 29.22 -22.70
C GLU A 96 -11.16 27.74 -22.98
N LYS A 97 -10.88 27.40 -24.25
CA LYS A 97 -10.55 26.03 -24.65
C LYS A 97 -9.18 25.61 -24.12
N ILE A 98 -8.22 26.54 -24.07
CA ILE A 98 -6.89 26.30 -23.50
C ILE A 98 -7.01 25.99 -22.01
N ILE A 99 -7.76 26.82 -21.28
CA ILE A 99 -8.00 26.63 -19.85
C ILE A 99 -8.70 25.29 -19.61
N ALA A 100 -9.74 24.97 -20.38
CA ALA A 100 -10.44 23.70 -20.28
C ALA A 100 -9.48 22.52 -20.50
N LEU A 101 -8.65 22.56 -21.53
CA LEU A 101 -7.67 21.52 -21.84
C LEU A 101 -6.65 21.32 -20.71
N ALA A 102 -6.15 22.41 -20.14
CA ALA A 102 -5.22 22.38 -19.01
C ALA A 102 -5.88 21.78 -17.75
N ILE A 103 -7.14 22.13 -17.48
CA ILE A 103 -7.94 21.57 -16.38
C ILE A 103 -8.12 20.06 -16.58
N TRP A 104 -8.54 19.62 -17.77
CA TRP A 104 -8.70 18.20 -18.08
C TRP A 104 -7.40 17.42 -17.89
N ALA A 105 -6.28 17.91 -18.44
CA ALA A 105 -4.97 17.29 -18.26
C ALA A 105 -4.57 17.18 -16.78
N SER A 106 -4.87 18.21 -16.00
CA SER A 106 -4.59 18.25 -14.55
C SER A 106 -5.43 17.23 -13.79
N ILE A 107 -6.73 17.14 -14.08
CA ILE A 107 -7.64 16.16 -13.45
C ILE A 107 -7.14 14.73 -13.68
N TYR A 108 -6.80 14.39 -14.93
CA TYR A 108 -6.28 13.05 -15.26
C TYR A 108 -4.93 12.76 -14.61
N SER A 109 -4.05 13.76 -14.56
CA SER A 109 -2.74 13.65 -13.88
C SER A 109 -2.91 13.39 -12.38
N ILE A 110 -3.77 14.17 -11.70
CA ILE A 110 -4.07 14.01 -10.28
C ILE A 110 -4.67 12.62 -10.02
N LYS A 111 -5.57 12.14 -10.87
CA LYS A 111 -6.19 10.83 -10.73
C LYS A 111 -5.16 9.70 -10.73
N ILE A 112 -4.19 9.73 -11.65
CA ILE A 112 -3.09 8.74 -11.69
C ILE A 112 -2.23 8.83 -10.43
N ILE A 113 -1.87 10.05 -10.00
CA ILE A 113 -1.05 10.26 -8.81
C ILE A 113 -1.73 9.68 -7.57
N LEU A 114 -3.01 9.98 -7.37
CA LEU A 114 -3.79 9.49 -6.23
C LEU A 114 -3.93 7.97 -6.26
N MET A 115 -4.24 7.39 -7.42
CA MET A 115 -4.35 5.93 -7.58
C MET A 115 -3.04 5.23 -7.19
N ASN A 116 -1.91 5.69 -7.72
CA ASN A 116 -0.60 5.11 -7.44
C ASN A 116 -0.18 5.32 -5.97
N ALA A 117 -0.51 6.48 -5.39
CA ALA A 117 -0.26 6.78 -3.98
C ALA A 117 -1.05 5.86 -3.05
N LEU A 118 -2.34 5.65 -3.33
CA LEU A 118 -3.18 4.72 -2.56
C LEU A 118 -2.64 3.29 -2.63
N CYS A 119 -2.32 2.79 -3.83
CA CYS A 119 -1.76 1.45 -3.98
C CYS A 119 -0.43 1.29 -3.23
N THR A 120 0.42 2.32 -3.27
CA THR A 120 1.71 2.35 -2.55
C THR A 120 1.49 2.34 -1.04
N SER A 121 0.59 3.18 -0.52
CA SER A 121 0.28 3.24 0.90
C SER A 121 -0.26 1.90 1.42
N VAL A 122 -1.20 1.29 0.70
CA VAL A 122 -1.76 -0.02 1.07
C VAL A 122 -0.68 -1.10 1.08
N SER A 123 0.17 -1.14 0.05
CA SER A 123 1.26 -2.13 -0.03
C SER A 123 2.32 -1.91 1.05
N SER A 124 2.65 -0.64 1.35
CA SER A 124 3.59 -0.27 2.41
C SER A 124 3.06 -0.61 3.79
N GLU A 125 1.77 -0.38 4.06
CA GLU A 125 1.16 -0.69 5.34
C GLU A 125 1.09 -2.21 5.57
N ALA A 126 0.78 -2.98 4.52
CA ALA A 126 0.85 -4.43 4.56
C ALA A 126 2.27 -4.94 4.87
N TYR A 127 3.30 -4.30 4.29
CA TYR A 127 4.70 -4.62 4.56
C TYR A 127 5.10 -4.29 6.01
N LYS A 128 4.79 -3.08 6.50
CA LYS A 128 5.07 -2.66 7.89
C LYS A 128 4.40 -3.58 8.92
N THR A 129 3.19 -4.04 8.64
CA THR A 129 2.50 -5.03 9.48
C THR A 129 3.35 -6.29 9.63
N GLY A 130 3.99 -6.76 8.55
CA GLY A 130 4.94 -7.88 8.59
C GLY A 130 6.14 -7.62 9.48
N GLU A 131 6.76 -6.46 9.36
CA GLU A 131 7.92 -6.08 10.20
C GLU A 131 7.55 -6.06 11.69
N ILE A 132 6.39 -5.50 12.03
CA ILE A 132 5.89 -5.46 13.41
C ILE A 132 5.70 -6.89 13.94
N ILE A 133 4.99 -7.75 13.21
CA ILE A 133 4.72 -9.13 13.64
C ILE A 133 6.02 -9.94 13.79
N GLN A 134 6.96 -9.79 12.87
CA GLN A 134 8.27 -10.45 12.96
C GLN A 134 9.07 -9.99 14.19
N SER A 135 8.97 -8.71 14.56
CA SER A 135 9.62 -8.20 15.78
C SER A 135 9.04 -8.82 17.06
N PHE A 136 7.74 -9.13 17.08
CA PHE A 136 7.10 -9.80 18.20
C PHE A 136 7.58 -11.25 18.34
N GLU A 137 7.75 -11.99 17.23
CA GLU A 137 8.19 -13.40 17.23
C GLU A 137 9.49 -13.63 18.01
N ALA A 138 10.44 -12.71 17.89
CA ALA A 138 11.73 -12.77 18.58
C ALA A 138 11.64 -12.57 20.10
N SER A 139 10.57 -11.94 20.60
CA SER A 139 10.41 -11.53 21.99
C SER A 139 9.57 -12.49 22.85
N LEU A 140 8.93 -13.49 22.23
CA LEU A 140 8.02 -14.41 22.91
C LEU A 140 8.77 -15.48 23.67
N ILE A 141 8.26 -15.84 24.85
CA ILE A 141 8.76 -16.93 25.69
C ILE A 141 7.80 -18.13 25.66
N ASP A 142 6.53 -17.90 25.33
CA ASP A 142 5.46 -18.90 25.31
C ASP A 142 5.34 -19.56 23.93
N ASP A 143 5.40 -20.89 23.90
CA ASP A 143 5.43 -21.67 22.65
C ASP A 143 4.13 -21.59 21.85
N ASP A 144 2.96 -21.59 22.51
CA ASP A 144 1.67 -21.47 21.82
C ASP A 144 1.56 -20.10 21.12
N MET A 145 1.98 -19.02 21.79
CA MET A 145 1.98 -17.68 21.20
C MET A 145 3.01 -17.56 20.08
N ARG A 146 4.18 -18.19 20.24
CA ARG A 146 5.21 -18.24 19.20
C ARG A 146 4.66 -18.90 17.94
N GLU A 147 3.97 -20.03 18.06
CA GLU A 147 3.42 -20.74 16.90
C GLU A 147 2.37 -19.91 16.15
N GLU A 148 1.46 -19.24 16.86
CA GLU A 148 0.44 -18.38 16.22
C GLU A 148 1.05 -17.18 15.50
N ILE A 149 2.06 -16.54 16.09
CA ILE A 149 2.79 -15.45 15.46
C ILE A 149 3.60 -15.97 14.26
N HIS A 150 4.25 -17.13 14.38
CA HIS A 150 4.97 -17.74 13.27
C HIS A 150 4.05 -18.00 12.07
N GLN A 151 2.86 -18.58 12.31
CA GLN A 151 1.84 -18.77 11.27
C GLN A 151 1.40 -17.44 10.64
N PHE A 152 1.27 -16.40 11.45
CA PHE A 152 0.92 -15.07 10.94
C PHE A 152 2.06 -14.47 10.10
N THR A 153 3.31 -14.52 10.57
CA THR A 153 4.49 -14.10 9.80
C THR A 153 4.55 -14.80 8.45
N GLN A 154 4.40 -16.12 8.43
CA GLN A 154 4.38 -16.92 7.20
C GLN A 154 3.27 -16.48 6.25
N GLN A 155 2.06 -16.23 6.78
CA GLN A 155 0.95 -15.74 5.98
C GLN A 155 1.26 -14.39 5.32
N ILE A 156 1.85 -13.44 6.05
CA ILE A 156 2.20 -12.11 5.51
C ILE A 156 3.27 -12.25 4.43
N MET A 157 4.33 -13.04 4.69
CA MET A 157 5.43 -13.25 3.75
C MET A 157 4.96 -13.91 2.45
N LEU A 158 4.14 -14.97 2.55
CA LEU A 158 3.64 -15.71 1.39
C LEU A 158 2.54 -14.95 0.63
N ARG A 159 1.85 -14.01 1.28
CA ARG A 159 0.73 -13.25 0.69
C ARG A 159 1.03 -11.76 0.60
N SER A 160 2.24 -11.38 0.19
CA SER A 160 2.53 -9.97 -0.07
C SER A 160 1.52 -9.37 -1.06
N LEU A 161 1.02 -8.18 -0.72
CA LEU A 161 0.04 -7.44 -1.51
C LEU A 161 0.79 -6.47 -2.41
N ASN A 162 0.86 -6.80 -3.70
CA ASN A 162 1.43 -5.93 -4.71
C ASN A 162 0.41 -5.74 -5.83
N PHE A 163 0.06 -4.47 -6.09
CA PHE A 163 -0.85 -4.12 -7.17
C PHE A 163 -0.10 -4.06 -8.50
N THR A 164 -0.66 -4.67 -9.53
CA THR A 164 -0.03 -4.80 -10.86
C THR A 164 -1.08 -4.62 -11.95
N ALA A 165 -0.71 -3.89 -13.01
CA ALA A 165 -1.53 -3.72 -14.19
C ALA A 165 -1.30 -4.90 -15.15
N PHE A 166 -2.12 -5.94 -15.00
CA PHE A 166 -2.15 -7.16 -15.82
C PHE A 166 -0.78 -7.86 -15.91
N GLY A 167 0.02 -7.77 -14.85
CA GLY A 167 1.38 -8.33 -14.81
C GLY A 167 2.43 -7.56 -15.63
N PHE A 168 2.08 -6.50 -16.37
CA PHE A 168 3.03 -5.72 -17.16
C PHE A 168 3.91 -4.81 -16.29
N PHE A 169 3.32 -4.12 -15.31
CA PHE A 169 4.06 -3.26 -14.39
C PHE A 169 3.34 -3.12 -13.04
N SER A 170 4.14 -2.84 -12.00
CA SER A 170 3.64 -2.59 -10.65
C SER A 170 3.03 -1.20 -10.53
N ILE A 171 1.86 -1.12 -9.89
CA ILE A 171 1.15 0.13 -9.61
C ILE A 171 1.68 0.70 -8.30
N ASN A 172 2.61 1.64 -8.41
CA ASN A 172 3.26 2.29 -7.27
C ASN A 172 3.67 3.73 -7.61
N ASN A 173 4.19 4.47 -6.64
CA ASN A 173 4.63 5.85 -6.85
C ASN A 173 5.74 6.00 -7.90
N SER A 174 6.54 4.96 -8.14
CA SER A 174 7.53 4.97 -9.23
C SER A 174 6.86 5.01 -10.61
N LEU A 175 5.70 4.37 -10.77
CA LEU A 175 4.91 4.41 -12.00
C LEU A 175 4.52 5.85 -12.37
N THR A 176 4.16 6.68 -11.39
CA THR A 176 3.84 8.10 -11.61
C THR A 176 5.02 8.84 -12.27
N GLY A 177 6.23 8.68 -11.73
CA GLY A 177 7.43 9.30 -12.31
C GLY A 177 7.72 8.80 -13.72
N LYS A 178 7.65 7.49 -13.93
CA LYS A 178 7.83 6.86 -15.25
C LYS A 178 6.79 7.34 -16.26
N PHE A 179 5.54 7.51 -15.82
CA PHE A 179 4.45 8.00 -16.65
C PHE A 179 4.76 9.41 -17.18
N PHE A 180 5.08 10.36 -16.30
CA PHE A 180 5.39 11.72 -16.73
C PHE A 180 6.67 11.81 -17.57
N ALA A 181 7.71 11.04 -17.24
CA ALA A 181 8.92 10.96 -18.07
C ALA A 181 8.62 10.47 -19.49
N THR A 182 7.75 9.46 -19.61
CA THR A 182 7.31 8.93 -20.91
C THR A 182 6.50 9.99 -21.66
N VAL A 183 5.52 10.63 -21.01
CA VAL A 183 4.74 11.73 -21.59
C VAL A 183 5.66 12.83 -22.13
N THR A 184 6.61 13.31 -21.33
CA THR A 184 7.58 14.33 -21.74
C THR A 184 8.38 13.88 -22.96
N THR A 185 8.86 12.64 -22.97
CA THR A 185 9.63 12.08 -24.10
C THR A 185 8.80 12.09 -25.39
N TYR A 186 7.55 11.62 -25.34
CA TYR A 186 6.66 11.61 -26.50
C TYR A 186 6.29 13.03 -26.97
N VAL A 187 6.03 13.97 -26.04
CA VAL A 187 5.78 15.37 -26.39
C VAL A 187 6.99 15.97 -27.12
N VAL A 188 8.22 15.75 -26.62
CA VAL A 188 9.45 16.22 -27.28
C VAL A 188 9.57 15.65 -28.69
N ILE A 189 9.33 14.35 -28.86
CA ILE A 189 9.35 13.70 -30.17
C ILE A 189 8.31 14.33 -31.12
N LEU A 190 7.08 14.55 -30.65
CA LEU A 190 6.02 15.18 -31.45
C LEU A 190 6.41 16.60 -31.89
N ILE A 191 7.01 17.38 -30.99
CA ILE A 191 7.51 18.73 -31.29
C ILE A 191 8.60 18.68 -32.36
N GLN A 192 9.59 17.79 -32.20
CA GLN A 192 10.68 17.64 -33.16
C GLN A 192 10.15 17.23 -34.54
N ILE A 193 9.23 16.26 -34.59
CA ILE A 193 8.57 15.82 -35.82
C ILE A 193 7.76 16.94 -36.46
N ASN A 194 7.18 17.88 -35.71
CA ASN A 194 6.44 19.00 -36.29
C ASN A 194 7.35 20.17 -36.75
N PHE A 195 8.51 20.34 -36.13
CA PHE A 195 9.44 21.40 -36.50
C PHE A 195 10.16 21.13 -37.84
N VAL A 196 10.66 19.90 -38.04
CA VAL A 196 11.36 19.46 -39.26
C VAL A 196 10.57 19.68 -40.58
N PRO A 197 9.28 19.34 -40.69
CA PRO A 197 8.51 19.54 -41.91
C PRO A 197 8.20 21.01 -42.21
N ASN A 198 8.15 21.88 -41.20
CA ASN A 198 7.92 23.31 -41.43
C ASN A 198 9.15 24.04 -41.99
N THR A 199 10.37 23.58 -41.66
CA THR A 199 11.62 24.18 -42.18
C THR A 199 11.89 23.84 -43.65
N ILE A 200 11.45 22.66 -44.11
CA ILE A 200 11.59 22.22 -45.51
C ILE A 200 10.57 22.95 -46.41
N ARG A 201 9.43 23.39 -45.86
CA ARG A 201 8.36 24.09 -46.60
C ARG A 201 8.64 25.58 -46.82
N THR A 202 9.50 26.19 -46.02
CA THR A 202 9.87 27.62 -46.13
C THR A 202 11.13 27.87 -46.97
N THR A 203 11.81 26.81 -47.42
CA THR A 203 13.04 26.87 -48.24
C THR A 203 12.82 26.51 -49.71
N LYS A 204 11.56 26.30 -50.14
CA LYS A 204 11.13 26.27 -51.53
C LYS A 204 10.19 27.43 -51.80
#